data_AF-A0A699V7R1-F1
#
_entry.id   AF-A0A699V7R1-F1
#
_cell.length_a   1.000
_cell.length_b   1.000
_cell.length_c   1.000
_cell.angle_alpha   90.00
_cell.angle_beta   90.00
_cell.angle_gamma   90.00
#
_symmetry.space_group_name_H-M   'P 1'
#
loop_
_entity.id
_entity.type
_entity.pdbx_description
1 polymer ?
#
loop_
_entity_poly.entity_id
_entity_poly.type
_entity_poly.pdbx_seq_one_letter_code
_entity_poly.pdbx_strand_id
1 'polypeptide(L)' 'LLCVRTCLEESDRVERYIGGLPDSIHESVAASKPKTIQEATEMATGLMDKKIRTYAERQATNKRKFEDTSENNQG' A
#
# COMPACT_ATOMS: atom_id res chain seq x y z
N LEU A 1 8.03 -38.77 -17.94
CA LEU A 1 8.57 -37.48 -17.47
C LEU A 1 7.73 -37.03 -16.29
N LEU A 2 8.33 -36.96 -15.10
CA LEU A 2 7.65 -36.53 -13.89
C LEU A 2 7.25 -35.06 -14.05
N CYS A 3 5.95 -34.80 -13.84
CA CYS A 3 5.40 -33.46 -13.84
C CYS A 3 6.07 -32.70 -12.68
N VAL A 4 7.08 -31.89 -12.98
CA VAL A 4 7.68 -30.92 -12.05
C VAL A 4 6.68 -29.78 -11.90
N ARG A 5 5.54 -30.10 -11.27
CA ARG A 5 4.73 -29.10 -10.62
C ARG A 5 5.58 -28.67 -9.45
N THR A 6 6.36 -27.60 -9.62
CA THR A 6 7.05 -26.96 -8.51
C THR A 6 5.97 -26.57 -7.52
N CYS A 7 5.71 -27.42 -6.53
CA CYS A 7 4.99 -27.04 -5.33
C CYS A 7 5.92 -26.03 -4.66
N LEU A 8 5.76 -24.76 -5.05
CA LEU A 8 6.52 -23.67 -4.44
C LEU A 8 6.15 -23.64 -2.97
N GLU A 9 7.18 -23.67 -2.14
CA GLU A 9 7.02 -23.50 -0.71
C GLU A 9 6.32 -22.15 -0.47
N GLU A 10 5.45 -22.08 0.54
CA GLU A 10 4.71 -20.85 0.84
C GLU A 10 5.66 -19.67 1.09
N SER A 11 6.84 -19.93 1.67
CA SER A 11 7.93 -18.97 1.83
C SER A 11 8.35 -18.33 0.50
N ASP A 12 8.65 -19.14 -0.51
CA ASP A 12 9.03 -18.66 -1.86
C ASP A 12 7.89 -17.86 -2.52
N ARG A 13 6.64 -18.31 -2.35
CA ARG A 13 5.48 -17.56 -2.86
C ARG A 13 5.39 -16.18 -2.21
N VAL A 14 5.58 -16.11 -0.89
CA VAL A 14 5.57 -14.86 -0.13
C VAL A 14 6.70 -13.94 -0.55
N GLU A 15 7.93 -14.44 -0.68
CA GLU A 15 9.07 -13.63 -1.13
C GLU A 15 8.84 -13.05 -2.52
N ARG A 16 8.29 -13.84 -3.46
CA ARG A 16 7.91 -13.35 -4.79
C ARG A 16 6.81 -12.30 -4.75
N TYR A 17 5.81 -12.49 -3.89
CA TYR A 17 4.75 -11.50 -3.71
C TYR A 17 5.32 -10.18 -3.20
N ILE A 18 6.15 -10.23 -2.15
CA ILE A 18 6.81 -9.05 -1.58
C ILE A 18 7.67 -8.37 -2.64
N GLY A 19 8.51 -9.11 -3.36
CA GLY A 19 9.38 -8.56 -4.42
C GLY A 19 8.65 -7.91 -5.60
N GLY A 20 7.34 -8.17 -5.76
CA GLY A 20 6.49 -7.51 -6.75
C GLY A 20 5.81 -6.23 -6.25
N LEU A 21 5.98 -5.85 -4.98
CA LEU A 21 5.32 -4.68 -4.41
C LEU A 21 6.01 -3.36 -4.81
N PRO A 22 5.25 -2.25 -4.93
CA PRO A 22 5.85 -0.93 -5.09
C PRO A 22 6.74 -0.58 -3.90
N ASP A 23 7.89 0.06 -4.17
CA ASP A 23 8.88 0.50 -3.15
C ASP A 23 8.22 1.20 -1.95
N SER A 24 7.18 1.98 -2.24
CA SER A 24 6.46 2.80 -1.26
C SER A 24 5.73 2.02 -0.16
N ILE A 25 5.60 0.70 -0.31
CA ILE A 25 5.04 -0.23 0.69
C ILE A 25 5.92 -1.48 0.88
N HIS A 26 6.81 -1.79 -0.07
CA HIS A 26 7.70 -2.95 -0.05
C HIS A 26 8.44 -3.08 1.28
N GLU A 27 9.13 -2.03 1.72
CA GLU A 27 9.92 -2.05 2.96
C GLU A 27 9.07 -2.39 4.19
N SER A 28 7.85 -1.86 4.26
CA SER A 28 6.95 -2.06 5.38
C SER A 28 6.39 -3.49 5.43
N VAL A 29 6.11 -4.09 4.27
CA VAL A 29 5.66 -5.48 4.17
C VAL A 29 6.82 -6.47 4.34
N ALA A 30 8.02 -6.15 3.86
CA ALA A 30 9.21 -6.98 4.07
C ALA A 30 9.62 -7.03 5.55
N ALA A 31 9.56 -5.88 6.25
CA ALA A 31 9.96 -5.78 7.66
C ALA A 31 9.05 -6.58 8.62
N SER A 32 7.77 -6.78 8.28
CA SER A 32 6.84 -7.54 9.11
C SER A 32 6.97 -9.05 8.97
N LYS A 33 7.70 -9.53 7.93
CA LYS A 33 7.96 -10.95 7.68
C LYS A 33 6.69 -11.81 7.67
N PRO A 34 5.74 -11.54 6.75
CA PRO A 34 4.54 -12.34 6.65
C PRO A 34 4.90 -13.80 6.34
N LYS A 35 4.12 -14.73 6.89
CA LYS A 35 4.31 -16.18 6.70
C LYS A 35 3.43 -16.72 5.58
N THR A 36 2.38 -15.99 5.24
CA THR A 36 1.40 -16.39 4.22
C THR A 36 1.17 -15.27 3.21
N ILE A 37 0.72 -15.65 2.01
CA ILE A 37 0.30 -14.69 0.98
C ILE A 37 -0.83 -13.79 1.49
N GLN A 38 -1.74 -14.34 2.29
CA GLN A 38 -2.87 -13.59 2.82
C GLN A 38 -2.40 -12.47 3.75
N GLU A 39 -1.50 -12.77 4.70
CA GLU A 39 -0.93 -11.75 5.59
C GLU A 39 -0.23 -10.64 4.77
N ALA A 40 0.60 -11.02 3.79
CA ALA A 40 1.27 -10.05 2.93
C ALA A 40 0.28 -9.17 2.15
N THR A 41 -0.83 -9.74 1.69
CA THR A 41 -1.90 -9.05 0.94
C THR A 41 -2.70 -8.09 1.81
N GLU A 42 -3.09 -8.53 3.01
CA GLU A 42 -3.80 -7.68 3.99
C GLU A 42 -2.94 -6.48 4.40
N MET A 43 -1.64 -6.71 4.62
CA MET A 43 -0.70 -5.65 4.92
C MET A 43 -0.54 -4.64 3.78
N ALA A 44 -0.30 -5.13 2.55
CA ALA A 44 -0.16 -4.27 1.39
C ALA A 44 -1.41 -3.41 1.17
N THR A 45 -2.60 -4.01 1.27
CA THR A 45 -3.88 -3.32 1.10
C THR A 45 -4.13 -2.30 2.21
N GLY A 46 -3.87 -2.67 3.47
CA GLY A 46 -4.01 -1.75 4.59
C GLY A 46 -3.09 -0.52 4.49
N LEU A 47 -1.86 -0.70 3.97
CA LEU A 47 -0.93 0.40 3.73
C LEU A 47 -1.41 1.32 2.59
N MET A 48 -1.93 0.76 1.50
CA MET A 48 -2.49 1.54 0.40
C MET A 48 -3.71 2.35 0.85
N ASP A 49 -4.66 1.72 1.55
CA ASP A 49 -5.86 2.38 2.06
C ASP A 49 -5.54 3.52 3.01
N LYS A 50 -4.54 3.32 3.89
CA LYS A 50 -4.07 4.38 4.79
C LYS A 50 -3.53 5.58 4.00
N LYS A 51 -2.71 5.35 2.96
CA LYS A 51 -2.14 6.42 2.13
C LYS A 51 -3.22 7.16 1.34
N ILE A 52 -4.19 6.44 0.76
CA ILE A 52 -5.32 7.04 0.03
C ILE A 52 -6.13 7.95 0.96
N ARG A 53 -6.44 7.48 2.16
CA ARG A 53 -7.18 8.26 3.17
C ARG A 53 -6.43 9.53 3.58
N THR A 54 -5.14 9.42 3.88
CA THR A 54 -4.31 10.59 4.22
C THR A 54 -4.24 11.60 3.08
N TYR A 55 -4.17 11.13 1.82
CA TYR A 55 -4.19 12.01 0.67
C TYR A 55 -5.53 12.73 0.52
N ALA A 56 -6.65 12.01 0.66
CA ALA A 56 -7.99 12.58 0.60
C ALA A 56 -8.22 13.64 1.68
N GLU A 57 -7.79 13.37 2.92
CA GLU A 57 -7.88 14.32 4.04
C GLU A 57 -7.07 15.59 3.79
N ARG A 58 -5.84 15.46 3.26
CA ARG A 58 -5.00 16.60 2.89
C ARG A 58 -5.62 17.43 1.77
N GLN A 59 -6.16 16.77 0.74
CA GLN A 59 -6.83 17.46 -0.37
C GLN A 59 -8.06 18.23 0.12
N ALA A 60 -8.90 17.62 0.95
CA ALA A 60 -10.06 18.28 1.54
C ALA A 60 -9.68 19.48 2.42
N THR A 61 -8.55 19.39 3.13
CA THR A 61 -8.02 20.49 3.95
C THR A 61 -7.49 21.63 3.09
N ASN A 62 -6.73 21.31 2.05
CA ASN A 62 -6.18 22.32 1.14
C ASN A 62 -7.28 23.04 0.36
N LYS A 63 -8.32 22.32 -0.06
CA LYS A 63 -9.49 22.90 -0.73
C LYS A 63 -10.18 23.96 0.13
N ARG A 64 -10.47 23.63 1.40
CA ARG A 64 -11.07 24.60 2.34
C ARG A 64 -10.21 25.84 2.50
N LYS A 65 -8.90 25.68 2.71
CA LYS A 65 -7.97 26.82 2.81
C LYS A 65 -7.97 27.70 1.57
N PHE A 66 -8.07 27.10 0.38
CA PHE A 66 -8.12 27.85 -0.88
C PHE A 66 -9.42 28.66 -0.99
N GLU A 67 -10.56 28.06 -0.65
CA GLU A 67 -11.87 28.74 -0.61
C GLU A 67 -11.85 29.91 0.40
N ASP A 68 -11.37 29.67 1.63
CA ASP A 68 -11.25 30.69 2.67
C ASP A 68 -10.34 31.87 2.25
N THR A 69 -9.27 31.58 1.50
CA THR A 69 -8.34 32.60 0.98
C THR A 69 -8.91 33.32 -0.24
N SER A 70 -9.77 32.69 -1.02
CA SER A 70 -10.45 33.32 -2.16
C SER A 70 -11.49 34.34 -1.69
N GLU A 71 -12.28 34.03 -0.67
CA GLU A 71 -13.32 34.95 -0.16
C GLU A 71 -12.73 36.18 0.54
N ASN A 72 -11.59 36.06 1.22
CA ASN A 72 -11.02 37.18 1.97
C ASN A 72 -10.29 38.24 1.13
N ASN A 73 -9.94 37.92 -0.12
CA ASN A 73 -9.21 38.80 -1.04
C ASN A 73 -10.12 39.50 -2.08
N GLN A 74 -11.43 39.25 -2.04
CA GLN A 74 -12.42 39.90 -2.92
C GLN A 74 -13.13 41.11 -2.27
N GLY A 75 -12.61 41.60 -1.13
CA GLY A 75 -13.07 42.82 -0.45
C GLY A 75 -12.22 44.05 -0.76
#